data_AF-A0A6G7BVJ7-F1
#
_entry.id   AF-A0A6G7BVJ7-F1
#
_cell.length_a   1.000
_cell.length_b   1.000
_cell.length_c   1.000
_cell.angle_alpha   90.00
_cell.angle_beta   90.00
_cell.angle_gamma   90.00
#
_symmetry.space_group_name_H-M   'P 1'
#
loop_
_entity.id
_entity.type
_entity.pdbx_description
1 polymer ?
#
loop_
_entity_poly.entity_id
_entity_poly.type
_entity_poly.pdbx_seq_one_letter_code
_entity_poly.pdbx_strand_id
1 'polypeptide(L)'
;MKKFIWLAPLLIIVLSLSIVSCKKEQEQQIMEKKQLRVKVENLDIKVLGEFSFMDENQNHFKESSFSLGQGESKYFDIPKNAVAITFYLNNMNPMFTSSKERKEFKVKFTISDYNGKTYHENTEVSQPVYELRSGQLFYTPNSKIVWGPALDNFYK
;
A
#
# COMPACT_ATOMS: atom_id res chain seq x y z
N MET A 1 30.48 54.05 -22.00
CA MET A 1 30.36 52.57 -21.96
C MET A 1 29.31 52.19 -20.94
N LYS A 2 28.06 51.95 -21.35
CA LYS A 2 26.99 51.45 -20.47
C LYS A 2 26.08 50.53 -21.29
N LYS A 3 25.60 49.47 -20.62
CA LYS A 3 24.50 48.54 -20.99
C LYS A 3 24.93 47.18 -21.59
N PHE A 4 25.32 46.25 -20.72
CA PHE A 4 25.25 44.79 -20.99
C PHE A 4 24.97 43.98 -19.70
N ILE A 5 24.07 44.46 -18.82
CA ILE A 5 23.78 43.80 -17.53
C ILE A 5 22.29 43.46 -17.40
N TRP A 6 21.67 42.93 -18.47
CA TRP A 6 20.26 42.50 -18.39
C TRP A 6 19.96 41.16 -19.10
N LEU A 7 20.92 40.58 -19.83
CA LEU A 7 20.70 39.32 -20.57
C LEU A 7 21.04 38.04 -19.78
N ALA A 8 22.00 38.11 -18.86
CA ALA A 8 22.42 36.94 -18.08
C ALA A 8 21.37 36.45 -17.06
N PRO A 9 20.66 37.32 -16.30
CA PRO A 9 19.67 36.84 -15.34
C PRO A 9 18.46 36.19 -16.01
N LEU A 10 18.06 36.71 -17.17
CA LEU A 10 16.90 36.22 -17.92
C LEU A 10 17.15 34.82 -18.51
N LEU A 11 18.35 34.59 -19.05
CA LEU A 11 18.75 33.29 -19.59
C LEU A 11 18.81 32.19 -18.50
N ILE A 12 19.32 32.52 -17.31
CA ILE A 12 19.43 31.55 -16.20
C ILE A 12 18.05 31.17 -15.66
N ILE A 13 17.11 32.11 -15.56
CA ILE A 13 15.75 31.85 -15.08
C ILE A 13 14.97 30.98 -16.08
N VAL A 14 15.06 31.26 -17.39
CA VAL A 14 14.35 30.48 -18.41
C VAL A 14 14.90 29.06 -18.53
N LEU A 15 16.24 28.88 -18.48
CA LEU A 15 16.86 27.56 -18.53
C LEU A 15 16.57 26.73 -17.27
N SER A 16 16.62 27.33 -16.08
CA SER A 16 16.34 26.60 -14.83
C SER A 16 14.87 26.20 -14.69
N LEU A 17 13.93 27.06 -15.10
CA LEU A 17 12.50 26.72 -15.13
C LEU A 17 12.19 25.62 -16.15
N SER A 18 12.82 25.65 -17.33
CA SER A 18 12.61 24.63 -18.36
C SER A 18 13.13 23.26 -17.95
N ILE A 19 14.29 23.20 -17.26
CA ILE A 19 14.86 21.94 -16.76
C ILE A 19 14.03 21.37 -15.60
N VAL A 20 13.53 22.22 -14.70
CA VAL A 20 12.67 21.77 -13.58
C VAL A 20 11.29 21.34 -14.08
N SER A 21 10.72 22.04 -15.07
CA SER A 21 9.43 21.67 -15.68
C SER A 21 9.53 20.36 -16.45
N CYS A 22 10.61 20.15 -17.22
CA CYS A 22 10.81 18.92 -18.00
C CYS A 22 11.09 17.71 -17.11
N LYS A 23 11.81 17.87 -15.98
CA LYS A 23 11.97 16.79 -14.99
C LYS A 23 10.66 16.44 -14.28
N LYS A 24 9.85 17.43 -13.89
CA LYS A 24 8.54 17.17 -13.28
C LYS A 24 7.56 16.52 -14.26
N GLU A 25 7.56 16.93 -15.52
CA GLU A 25 6.71 16.32 -16.56
C GLU A 25 7.17 14.91 -16.92
N GLN A 26 8.47 14.61 -16.95
CA GLN A 26 8.95 13.22 -17.16
C GLN A 26 8.67 12.31 -15.97
N GLU A 27 8.83 12.79 -14.73
CA GLU A 27 8.50 11.98 -13.54
C GLU A 27 6.98 11.79 -13.38
N GLN A 28 6.14 12.74 -13.82
CA GLN A 28 4.67 12.59 -13.83
C GLN A 28 4.10 11.86 -15.04
N GLN A 29 4.77 11.86 -16.22
CA GLN A 29 4.26 11.17 -17.41
C GLN A 29 4.60 9.67 -17.46
N ILE A 30 5.62 9.21 -16.71
CA ILE A 30 6.09 7.82 -16.81
C ILE A 30 5.40 6.90 -15.77
N MET A 31 4.79 7.42 -14.70
CA MET A 31 3.92 6.66 -13.78
C MET A 31 2.48 6.53 -14.32
N GLU A 32 2.36 5.63 -15.30
CA GLU A 32 1.29 4.64 -15.45
C GLU A 32 -0.17 5.03 -15.12
N LYS A 33 -0.92 5.47 -16.15
CA LYS A 33 -2.40 5.59 -16.11
C LYS A 33 -3.16 4.26 -15.87
N LYS A 34 -2.49 3.11 -15.87
CA LYS A 34 -3.09 1.77 -15.67
C LYS A 34 -2.18 0.93 -14.77
N GLN A 35 -1.99 1.38 -13.53
CA GLN A 35 -1.32 0.61 -12.47
C GLN A 35 -2.29 0.45 -11.31
N LEU A 36 -2.41 -0.78 -10.81
CA LEU A 36 -3.17 -1.05 -9.59
C LEU A 36 -2.29 -0.88 -8.37
N ARG A 37 -2.94 -0.49 -7.28
CA ARG A 37 -2.39 -0.50 -5.93
C ARG A 37 -3.42 -1.05 -4.97
N VAL A 38 -2.95 -1.62 -3.88
CA VAL A 38 -3.77 -2.08 -2.79
C VAL A 38 -3.49 -1.24 -1.56
N LYS A 39 -4.55 -0.66 -1.00
CA LYS A 39 -4.53 0.00 0.30
C LYS A 39 -4.85 -1.04 1.37
N VAL A 40 -3.97 -1.19 2.33
CA VAL A 40 -4.22 -1.92 3.57
C VAL A 40 -4.45 -0.90 4.67
N GLU A 41 -5.60 -0.97 5.31
CA GLU A 41 -5.99 -0.09 6.41
C GLU A 41 -6.27 -0.92 7.66
N ASN A 42 -5.66 -0.52 8.76
CA ASN A 42 -5.82 -1.19 10.04
C ASN A 42 -6.82 -0.43 10.91
N LEU A 43 -7.89 -1.10 11.34
CA LEU A 43 -8.99 -0.46 12.04
C LEU A 43 -8.88 -0.55 13.57
N ASP A 44 -8.09 -1.50 14.10
CA ASP A 44 -8.20 -1.89 15.51
C ASP A 44 -6.92 -1.80 16.33
N ILE A 45 -6.00 -2.73 16.14
CA ILE A 45 -4.77 -2.87 16.94
C ILE A 45 -3.60 -2.97 15.98
N LYS A 46 -2.38 -2.64 16.42
CA LYS A 46 -1.19 -2.76 15.56
C LYS A 46 -1.20 -4.10 14.82
N VAL A 47 -0.84 -4.16 13.53
CA VAL A 47 -0.79 -5.37 12.68
C VAL A 47 0.61 -5.55 12.12
N LEU A 48 1.12 -6.78 12.13
CA LEU A 48 2.31 -7.18 11.39
C LEU A 48 1.89 -8.06 10.22
N GLY A 49 2.39 -7.76 9.02
CA GLY A 49 2.03 -8.54 7.86
C GLY A 49 3.07 -8.52 6.75
N GLU A 50 2.79 -9.31 5.73
CA GLU A 50 3.62 -9.44 4.54
C GLU A 50 2.75 -9.39 3.30
N PHE A 51 3.19 -8.60 2.32
CA PHE A 51 2.62 -8.54 1.00
C PHE A 51 3.47 -9.36 0.03
N SER A 52 2.81 -10.19 -0.75
CA SER A 52 3.41 -11.01 -1.79
C SER A 52 2.51 -11.06 -3.01
N PHE A 53 3.09 -11.30 -4.17
CA PHE A 53 2.35 -11.51 -5.41
C PHE A 53 2.88 -12.74 -6.15
N MET A 54 2.05 -13.26 -7.05
CA MET A 54 2.38 -14.35 -7.95
C MET A 54 2.26 -13.86 -9.39
N ASP A 55 3.24 -14.16 -10.23
CA ASP A 55 3.20 -13.81 -11.65
C ASP A 55 2.52 -14.87 -12.52
N GLU A 56 2.38 -14.60 -13.82
CA GLU A 56 1.81 -15.53 -14.82
C GLU A 56 2.55 -16.87 -14.91
N ASN A 57 3.84 -16.90 -14.56
CA ASN A 57 4.66 -18.12 -14.54
C ASN A 57 4.55 -18.88 -13.21
N GLN A 58 3.63 -18.47 -12.32
CA GLN A 58 3.45 -19.00 -10.97
C GLN A 58 4.67 -18.80 -10.06
N ASN A 59 5.54 -17.85 -10.37
CA ASN A 59 6.63 -17.47 -9.47
C ASN A 59 6.07 -16.63 -8.31
N HIS A 60 6.49 -16.96 -7.10
CA HIS A 60 6.10 -16.25 -5.89
C HIS A 60 7.15 -15.19 -5.51
N PHE A 61 6.71 -13.94 -5.38
CA PHE A 61 7.54 -12.82 -4.98
C PHE A 61 7.05 -12.25 -3.65
N LYS A 62 7.96 -12.16 -2.69
CA LYS A 62 7.73 -11.43 -1.43
C LYS A 62 8.24 -10.01 -1.61
N GLU A 63 7.33 -9.05 -1.54
CA GLU A 63 7.66 -7.66 -1.84
C GLU A 63 8.00 -6.88 -0.58
N SER A 64 7.19 -6.98 0.47
CA SER A 64 7.37 -6.14 1.65
C SER A 64 6.73 -6.72 2.91
N SER A 65 7.46 -6.66 4.02
CA SER A 65 6.89 -6.77 5.37
C SER A 65 6.41 -5.39 5.83
N PHE A 66 5.34 -5.35 6.62
CA PHE A 66 4.78 -4.10 7.14
C PHE A 66 4.32 -4.22 8.59
N SER A 67 4.28 -3.06 9.25
CA SER A 67 3.74 -2.87 10.58
C SER A 67 2.80 -1.65 10.51
N LEU A 68 1.53 -1.82 10.84
CA LEU A 68 0.53 -0.75 10.83
C LEU A 68 -0.05 -0.57 12.23
N GLY A 69 0.05 0.61 12.82
CA GLY A 69 -0.70 1.01 14.01
C GLY A 69 -2.20 1.15 13.76
N GLN A 70 -2.99 1.37 14.82
CA GLN A 70 -4.44 1.60 14.69
C GLN A 70 -4.71 2.87 13.87
N GLY A 71 -5.58 2.77 12.87
CA GLY A 71 -5.93 3.88 11.97
C GLY A 71 -4.89 4.16 10.88
N GLU A 72 -3.75 3.45 10.89
CA GLU A 72 -2.74 3.61 9.85
C GLU A 72 -3.12 2.85 8.59
N SER A 73 -2.62 3.34 7.45
CA SER A 73 -2.75 2.66 6.18
C SER A 73 -1.45 2.67 5.39
N LYS A 74 -1.25 1.64 4.56
CA LYS A 74 -0.12 1.52 3.65
C LYS A 74 -0.61 1.07 2.28
N TYR A 75 0.05 1.60 1.25
CA TYR A 75 -0.18 1.22 -0.13
C TYR A 75 0.91 0.26 -0.58
N PHE A 76 0.53 -0.72 -1.38
CA PHE A 76 1.43 -1.59 -2.13
C PHE A 76 1.05 -1.54 -3.60
N ASP A 77 2.05 -1.43 -4.45
CA ASP A 77 1.85 -1.37 -5.89
C ASP A 77 1.70 -2.81 -6.39
N ILE A 78 0.75 -3.06 -7.29
CA ILE A 78 0.53 -4.39 -7.85
C ILE A 78 1.21 -4.42 -9.21
N PRO A 79 2.24 -5.26 -9.40
CA PRO A 79 2.90 -5.41 -10.70
C PRO A 79 1.91 -5.82 -11.79
N LYS A 80 2.11 -5.31 -13.02
CA LYS A 80 1.20 -5.57 -14.15
C LYS A 80 1.05 -7.04 -14.51
N ASN A 81 2.09 -7.83 -14.27
CA ASN A 81 2.13 -9.27 -14.52
C ASN A 81 1.64 -10.10 -13.32
N ALA A 82 1.16 -9.47 -12.25
CA ALA A 82 0.64 -10.18 -11.09
C ALA A 82 -0.73 -10.79 -11.41
N VAL A 83 -0.83 -12.12 -11.33
CA VAL A 83 -2.09 -12.87 -11.48
C VAL A 83 -2.75 -13.15 -10.13
N ALA A 84 -2.00 -13.02 -9.04
CA ALA A 84 -2.55 -13.07 -7.69
C ALA A 84 -1.73 -12.21 -6.73
N ILE A 85 -2.40 -11.67 -5.72
CA ILE A 85 -1.79 -11.06 -4.54
C ILE A 85 -2.18 -11.85 -3.30
N THR A 86 -1.26 -11.89 -2.35
CA THR A 86 -1.44 -12.57 -1.08
C THR A 86 -0.96 -11.69 0.05
N PHE A 87 -1.82 -11.54 1.04
CA PHE A 87 -1.50 -10.93 2.32
C PHE A 87 -1.40 -11.99 3.40
N TYR A 88 -0.28 -12.01 4.08
CA TYR A 88 -0.10 -12.79 5.30
C TYR A 88 -0.16 -11.84 6.48
N LEU A 89 -1.08 -12.07 7.42
CA LEU A 89 -1.09 -11.38 8.70
C LEU A 89 -0.42 -12.31 9.70
N ASN A 90 0.72 -11.88 10.22
CA ASN A 90 1.53 -12.68 11.12
C ASN A 90 1.02 -12.53 12.55
N ASN A 91 1.12 -13.63 13.30
CA ASN A 91 0.85 -13.69 14.72
C ASN A 91 1.71 -12.64 15.40
N MET A 92 1.04 -11.81 16.17
CA MET A 92 1.69 -10.78 16.93
C MET A 92 1.99 -11.31 18.33
N ASN A 93 3.18 -11.00 18.83
CA ASN A 93 3.48 -11.20 20.24
C ASN A 93 2.36 -10.60 21.09
N PRO A 94 2.08 -11.19 22.27
CA PRO A 94 0.99 -10.74 23.13
C PRO A 94 0.98 -9.21 23.31
N MET A 95 -0.11 -8.57 22.92
CA MET A 95 -0.25 -7.11 23.01
C MET A 95 -1.22 -6.73 24.13
N PHE A 96 -0.94 -5.58 24.74
CA PHE A 96 -1.82 -4.97 25.74
C PHE A 96 -2.91 -4.16 25.05
N THR A 97 -4.18 -4.47 25.33
CA THR A 97 -5.33 -3.60 24.99
C THR A 97 -6.08 -3.24 26.26
N SER A 98 -6.65 -2.04 26.29
CA SER A 98 -7.43 -1.52 27.42
C SER A 98 -8.88 -2.01 27.45
N SER A 99 -9.36 -2.68 26.40
CA SER A 99 -10.76 -3.10 26.27
C SER A 99 -10.94 -4.60 26.44
N LYS A 100 -11.76 -4.98 27.42
CA LYS A 100 -12.24 -6.36 27.65
C LYS A 100 -13.25 -6.84 26.60
N GLU A 101 -13.75 -5.96 25.73
CA GLU A 101 -14.84 -6.28 24.79
C GLU A 101 -14.36 -6.77 23.42
N ARG A 102 -13.08 -6.59 23.06
CA ARG A 102 -12.63 -6.87 21.70
C ARG A 102 -12.42 -8.36 21.46
N LYS A 103 -13.29 -8.94 20.63
CA LYS A 103 -13.23 -10.35 20.20
C LYS A 103 -12.62 -10.55 18.82
N GLU A 104 -12.54 -9.49 18.02
CA GLU A 104 -12.06 -9.55 16.65
C GLU A 104 -11.18 -8.34 16.34
N PHE A 105 -10.22 -8.52 15.44
CA PHE A 105 -9.46 -7.44 14.82
C PHE A 105 -9.77 -7.37 13.34
N LYS A 106 -9.79 -6.15 12.79
CA LYS A 106 -10.22 -5.89 11.42
C LYS A 106 -9.13 -5.21 10.60
N VAL A 107 -8.83 -5.81 9.46
CA VAL A 107 -8.00 -5.19 8.42
C VAL A 107 -8.84 -5.06 7.16
N LYS A 108 -8.78 -3.87 6.56
CA LYS A 108 -9.53 -3.52 5.37
C LYS A 108 -8.60 -3.40 4.18
N PHE A 109 -8.99 -4.05 3.10
CA PHE A 109 -8.23 -4.03 1.86
C PHE A 109 -9.05 -3.39 0.74
N THR A 110 -8.42 -2.50 -0.01
CA THR A 110 -9.03 -1.80 -1.15
C THR A 110 -8.08 -1.83 -2.35
N ILE A 111 -8.52 -2.37 -3.47
CA ILE A 111 -7.75 -2.37 -4.73
C ILE A 111 -8.26 -1.23 -5.61
N SER A 112 -7.38 -0.31 -5.95
CA SER A 112 -7.70 0.89 -6.74
C SER A 112 -6.61 1.19 -7.75
N ASP A 113 -6.91 1.95 -8.78
CA ASP A 113 -5.88 2.59 -9.60
C ASP A 113 -5.45 3.95 -9.00
N TYR A 114 -4.43 4.55 -9.59
CA TYR A 114 -3.94 5.89 -9.19
C TYR A 114 -4.89 7.02 -9.58
N ASN A 115 -5.87 6.76 -10.44
CA ASN A 115 -6.92 7.72 -10.79
C ASN A 115 -8.08 7.72 -9.77
N GLY A 116 -8.02 6.84 -8.77
CA GLY A 116 -9.02 6.74 -7.70
C GLY A 116 -10.21 5.83 -8.03
N LYS A 117 -10.16 5.06 -9.13
CA LYS A 117 -11.19 4.07 -9.43
C LYS A 117 -10.92 2.80 -8.62
N THR A 118 -11.91 2.38 -7.85
CA THR A 118 -11.84 1.18 -7.01
C THR A 118 -12.41 -0.03 -7.76
N TYR A 119 -11.70 -1.15 -7.73
CA TYR A 119 -12.07 -2.40 -8.41
C TYR A 119 -12.52 -3.48 -7.42
N HIS A 120 -11.93 -3.48 -6.23
CA HIS A 120 -12.38 -4.27 -5.09
C HIS A 120 -12.43 -3.40 -3.86
N GLU A 121 -13.62 -3.27 -3.29
CA GLU A 121 -13.86 -2.45 -2.11
C GLU A 121 -14.04 -3.34 -0.87
N ASN A 122 -13.58 -2.85 0.28
CA ASN A 122 -14.09 -3.21 1.60
C ASN A 122 -14.10 -4.72 1.91
N THR A 123 -13.13 -5.49 1.41
CA THR A 123 -12.95 -6.83 1.96
C THR A 123 -12.32 -6.66 3.34
N GLU A 124 -13.19 -6.57 4.34
CA GLU A 124 -12.82 -6.59 5.74
C GLU A 124 -12.52 -8.02 6.13
N VAL A 125 -11.33 -8.22 6.70
CA VAL A 125 -10.97 -9.48 7.32
C VAL A 125 -10.99 -9.27 8.81
N SER A 126 -12.02 -9.84 9.43
CA SER A 126 -12.13 -10.01 10.87
C SER A 126 -11.43 -11.29 11.28
N GLN A 127 -10.57 -11.18 12.28
CA GLN A 127 -9.89 -12.33 12.85
C GLN A 127 -10.09 -12.35 14.37
N PRO A 128 -10.27 -13.53 14.97
CA PRO A 128 -10.49 -13.63 16.40
C PRO A 128 -9.23 -13.19 17.18
N VAL A 129 -9.47 -12.50 18.28
CA VAL A 129 -8.45 -12.12 19.26
C VAL A 129 -8.64 -13.00 20.48
N TYR A 130 -7.59 -13.69 20.90
CA TYR A 130 -7.64 -14.60 22.02
C TYR A 130 -6.92 -14.00 23.23
N GLU A 131 -7.57 -14.06 24.38
CA GLU A 131 -7.01 -13.61 25.65
C GLU A 131 -6.07 -14.68 26.24
N LEU A 132 -4.89 -14.25 26.71
CA LEU A 132 -3.89 -15.12 27.35
C LEU A 132 -3.89 -14.99 28.89
N ARG A 133 -4.21 -13.80 29.41
CA ARG A 133 -4.23 -13.51 30.86
C ARG A 133 -5.24 -12.42 31.18
N SER A 134 -6.24 -12.77 32.00
CA SER A 134 -7.15 -11.90 32.77
C SER A 134 -7.36 -10.47 32.24
N GLY A 135 -7.67 -10.33 30.96
CA GLY A 135 -8.04 -9.11 30.24
C GLY A 135 -6.90 -8.19 29.84
N GLN A 136 -5.64 -8.64 29.88
CA GLN A 136 -4.47 -7.78 29.65
C GLN A 136 -3.60 -8.17 28.46
N LEU A 137 -3.53 -9.45 28.11
CA LEU A 137 -2.66 -9.95 27.05
C LEU A 137 -3.48 -10.68 26.00
N PHE A 138 -3.28 -10.30 24.75
CA PHE A 138 -4.07 -10.80 23.64
C PHE A 138 -3.17 -11.22 22.49
N TYR A 139 -3.52 -12.33 21.82
CA TYR A 139 -2.84 -12.77 20.60
C TYR A 139 -3.83 -12.95 19.45
N THR A 140 -3.28 -12.93 18.25
CA THR A 140 -4.01 -13.08 16.99
C THR A 140 -3.38 -14.22 16.22
N PRO A 141 -4.15 -15.21 15.72
CA PRO A 141 -3.57 -16.27 14.91
C PRO A 141 -3.10 -15.72 13.56
N ASN A 142 -2.14 -16.41 12.93
CA ASN A 142 -1.80 -16.12 11.55
C ASN A 142 -3.04 -16.20 10.66
N SER A 143 -3.18 -15.30 9.69
CA SER A 143 -4.08 -15.49 8.56
C SER A 143 -3.41 -15.24 7.23
N LYS A 144 -4.08 -15.72 6.20
CA LYS A 144 -3.72 -15.55 4.81
C LYS A 144 -4.97 -15.15 4.04
N ILE A 145 -4.82 -14.14 3.19
CA ILE A 145 -5.85 -13.69 2.26
C ILE A 145 -5.23 -13.71 0.87
N VAL A 146 -5.95 -14.25 -0.10
CA VAL A 146 -5.49 -14.36 -1.49
C VAL A 146 -6.54 -13.79 -2.42
N TRP A 147 -6.14 -12.87 -3.29
CA TRP A 147 -6.94 -12.43 -4.43
C TRP A 147 -6.21 -12.80 -5.71
N GLY A 148 -6.80 -13.68 -6.52
CA GLY A 148 -6.20 -14.17 -7.76
C GLY A 148 -6.94 -13.69 -9.01
N PRO A 149 -7.95 -14.43 -9.48
CA PRO A 149 -8.48 -14.33 -10.85
C PRO A 149 -9.11 -12.98 -11.23
N ALA A 150 -9.29 -12.07 -10.27
CA ALA A 150 -9.84 -10.74 -10.55
C ALA A 150 -8.78 -9.70 -11.00
N LEU A 151 -7.48 -9.95 -10.80
CA LEU A 151 -6.40 -9.06 -11.27
C LEU A 151 -6.13 -9.21 -12.77
N ASP A 152 -6.19 -10.44 -13.28
CA ASP A 152 -5.96 -10.79 -14.69
C ASP A 152 -6.94 -10.07 -15.64
N ASN A 153 -8.17 -9.79 -15.19
CA ASN A 153 -9.17 -9.08 -15.98
C ASN A 153 -8.97 -7.56 -16.05
N PHE A 154 -8.18 -6.96 -15.14
CA PHE A 154 -7.94 -5.52 -15.15
C PHE A 154 -6.91 -5.12 -16.21
N TYR A 155 -5.85 -5.92 -16.37
CA TYR A 155 -4.74 -5.59 -17.27
C TYR A 155 -4.97 -5.98 -18.73
N LYS A 156 -5.90 -6.91 -18.99
CA LYS A 156 -6.48 -7.13 -20.33
C LYS A 156 -7.23 -5.89 -20.84
#